data_AF-A0A936LI44-F1
#
_entry.id   AF-A0A936LI44-F1
#
_cell.length_a   1.000
_cell.length_b   1.000
_cell.length_c   1.000
_cell.angle_alpha   90.00
_cell.angle_beta   90.00
_cell.angle_gamma   90.00
#
_symmetry.space_group_name_H-M   'P 1'
#
loop_
_entity.id
_entity.type
_entity.pdbx_description
1 polymer ?
#
loop_
_entity_poly.entity_id
_entity_poly.type
_entity_poly.pdbx_seq_one_letter_code
_entity_poly.pdbx_strand_id
1 'polypeptide(L)'
;MKKLTTLVSAAAAIAVIGFSTANAQVTTSEVRITNSTFRTSHTSNATANQTMRWEQFSGTGGIVKVAPGSPNAISNGTVDLSSTTNVSNTLATTNGGTGTNSLPSNQILIGNAGGTAITGLGNLTNGQLLIGDGDGIPTAATLTAGSGITITNGAGTITIASNINATQLGVTTTTDFVAGQQNYTVTPPTGFTPSSNSRLLVTVRDANDNGFIATVNTVTATDATIHLSGIPQAGDVAGGRIIVLWQNP
;
A
#
# COMPACT_ATOMS: atom_id res chain seq x y z
N MET A 1 -31.30 -6.23 -82.61
CA MET A 1 -30.66 -7.50 -82.22
C MET A 1 -29.18 -7.44 -82.57
N LYS A 2 -28.30 -7.24 -81.58
CA LYS A 2 -26.88 -7.60 -81.70
C LYS A 2 -26.82 -9.14 -81.66
N LYS A 3 -26.11 -9.72 -82.62
CA LYS A 3 -26.03 -11.16 -82.89
C LYS A 3 -25.51 -11.92 -81.66
N LEU A 4 -26.33 -12.81 -81.09
CA LEU A 4 -25.92 -13.80 -80.10
C LEU A 4 -25.16 -14.91 -80.83
N THR A 5 -23.85 -15.01 -80.65
CA THR A 5 -23.03 -16.10 -81.20
C THR A 5 -23.17 -17.35 -80.34
N THR A 6 -23.90 -18.34 -80.87
CA THR A 6 -23.80 -19.80 -80.65
C THR A 6 -23.42 -20.30 -79.25
N LEU A 7 -24.37 -20.96 -78.57
CA LEU A 7 -24.06 -22.01 -77.58
C LEU A 7 -24.22 -23.37 -78.26
N VAL A 8 -23.11 -24.11 -78.37
CA VAL A 8 -23.07 -25.46 -78.92
C VAL A 8 -23.36 -26.46 -77.80
N SER A 9 -24.18 -27.46 -78.10
CA SER A 9 -24.51 -28.59 -77.24
C SER A 9 -23.32 -29.54 -77.06
N ALA A 10 -23.07 -29.95 -75.82
CA ALA A 10 -22.62 -31.30 -75.47
C ALA A 10 -23.00 -31.59 -74.01
N ALA A 11 -23.41 -32.83 -73.73
CA ALA A 11 -23.73 -33.44 -72.43
C ALA A 11 -23.53 -32.59 -71.16
N ALA A 12 -24.63 -32.32 -70.43
CA ALA A 12 -24.66 -31.54 -69.18
C ALA A 12 -23.99 -30.16 -69.27
N ALA A 13 -24.38 -29.33 -70.26
CA ALA A 13 -23.83 -28.00 -70.41
C ALA A 13 -24.39 -27.04 -69.35
N ILE A 14 -23.62 -26.86 -68.28
CA ILE A 14 -23.64 -25.65 -67.44
C ILE A 14 -23.82 -24.45 -68.38
N ALA A 15 -24.84 -23.61 -68.16
CA ALA A 15 -24.87 -22.29 -68.75
C ALA A 15 -23.71 -21.50 -68.13
N VAL A 16 -22.50 -21.74 -68.61
CA VAL A 16 -21.35 -20.89 -68.31
C VAL A 16 -21.68 -19.60 -69.03
N ILE A 17 -22.26 -18.65 -68.30
CA ILE A 17 -22.32 -17.27 -68.75
C ILE A 17 -20.88 -16.76 -68.69
N GLY A 18 -20.10 -17.22 -69.67
CA GLY A 18 -18.68 -16.95 -69.83
C GLY A 18 -18.56 -15.58 -70.43
N PHE A 19 -18.33 -14.61 -69.57
CA PHE A 19 -18.07 -13.26 -70.00
C PHE A 19 -16.58 -13.10 -70.28
N SER A 20 -16.20 -12.94 -71.54
CA SER A 20 -14.80 -12.79 -71.97
C SER A 20 -14.28 -11.35 -71.85
N THR A 21 -15.02 -10.47 -71.19
CA THR A 21 -14.66 -9.05 -71.00
C THR A 21 -14.93 -8.62 -69.56
N ALA A 22 -14.01 -7.85 -68.98
CA ALA A 22 -14.22 -7.22 -67.68
C ALA A 22 -15.51 -6.36 -67.69
N ASN A 23 -16.28 -6.38 -66.60
CA ASN A 23 -17.55 -5.65 -66.40
C ASN A 23 -18.77 -6.19 -67.13
N ALA A 24 -18.77 -7.46 -67.50
CA ALA A 24 -19.98 -8.04 -68.04
C ALA A 24 -21.06 -8.18 -66.97
N GLN A 25 -22.19 -7.54 -67.25
CA GLN A 25 -23.31 -7.46 -66.34
C GLN A 25 -24.43 -8.36 -66.86
N VAL A 26 -24.86 -9.32 -66.06
CA VAL A 26 -26.10 -10.06 -66.34
C VAL A 26 -27.25 -9.10 -66.07
N THR A 27 -27.79 -8.49 -67.13
CA THR A 27 -28.99 -7.65 -67.07
C THR A 27 -30.16 -8.49 -67.53
N THR A 28 -30.72 -9.26 -66.59
CA THR A 28 -31.92 -10.06 -66.82
C THR A 28 -32.94 -9.71 -65.76
N SER A 29 -34.23 -9.90 -66.08
CA SER A 29 -35.31 -9.73 -65.12
C SER A 29 -35.23 -10.75 -63.97
N GLU A 30 -34.61 -11.91 -64.23
CA GLU A 30 -34.37 -12.96 -63.24
C GLU A 30 -33.08 -13.73 -63.59
N VAL A 31 -32.29 -14.09 -62.57
CA VAL A 31 -31.18 -15.06 -62.67
C VAL A 31 -31.54 -16.24 -61.78
N ARG A 32 -31.92 -17.39 -62.38
CA ARG A 32 -32.39 -18.58 -61.65
C ARG A 32 -31.35 -19.69 -61.67
N ILE A 33 -30.88 -20.12 -60.50
CA ILE A 33 -29.88 -21.19 -60.31
C ILE A 33 -30.56 -22.37 -59.62
N THR A 34 -30.63 -23.54 -60.27
CA THR A 34 -31.34 -24.73 -59.76
C THR A 34 -30.38 -25.90 -59.62
N ASN A 35 -30.49 -26.68 -58.54
CA ASN A 35 -29.63 -27.82 -58.20
C ASN A 35 -28.11 -27.55 -58.30
N SER A 36 -27.67 -26.31 -58.05
CA SER A 36 -26.28 -25.86 -58.18
C SER A 36 -25.87 -24.92 -57.03
N THR A 37 -24.57 -24.84 -56.70
CA THR A 37 -24.07 -23.85 -55.74
C THR A 37 -23.83 -22.50 -56.41
N PHE A 38 -24.53 -21.45 -55.97
CA PHE A 38 -24.13 -20.08 -56.28
C PHE A 38 -22.93 -19.71 -55.41
N ARG A 39 -21.74 -19.67 -56.02
CA ARG A 39 -20.48 -19.34 -55.35
C ARG A 39 -20.03 -17.97 -55.85
N THR A 40 -20.57 -16.91 -55.25
CA THR A 40 -19.89 -15.62 -55.31
C THR A 40 -18.73 -15.72 -54.34
N SER A 41 -17.51 -15.49 -54.81
CA SER A 41 -16.54 -14.89 -53.91
C SER A 41 -17.09 -13.51 -53.61
N HIS A 42 -17.91 -13.37 -52.54
CA HIS A 42 -17.88 -12.26 -51.59
C HIS A 42 -18.91 -12.29 -50.45
N THR A 43 -18.48 -11.67 -49.36
CA THR A 43 -19.02 -11.53 -47.99
C THR A 43 -20.17 -10.52 -47.88
N SER A 44 -21.36 -11.01 -47.49
CA SER A 44 -22.57 -10.42 -46.84
C SER A 44 -23.04 -8.94 -47.02
N ASN A 45 -24.28 -8.82 -47.57
CA ASN A 45 -25.50 -8.06 -47.17
C ASN A 45 -25.49 -6.53 -46.81
N ALA A 46 -26.26 -5.70 -47.54
CA ALA A 46 -26.75 -4.39 -47.07
C ALA A 46 -28.13 -4.04 -47.67
N THR A 47 -29.12 -3.75 -46.82
CA THR A 47 -30.47 -3.31 -47.20
C THR A 47 -30.45 -1.83 -47.64
N ALA A 48 -31.04 -1.56 -48.80
CA ALA A 48 -31.30 -0.25 -49.45
C ALA A 48 -30.06 0.55 -49.94
N ASN A 49 -29.89 0.54 -51.27
CA ASN A 49 -29.01 1.43 -52.06
C ASN A 49 -27.57 1.56 -51.56
N GLN A 50 -26.87 0.44 -51.43
CA GLN A 50 -25.42 0.41 -51.43
C GLN A 50 -24.94 -0.52 -52.54
N THR A 51 -24.18 0.03 -53.48
CA THR A 51 -23.20 -0.76 -54.24
C THR A 51 -22.41 -1.57 -53.21
N MET A 52 -22.18 -2.86 -53.42
CA MET A 52 -21.13 -3.57 -52.69
C MET A 52 -19.81 -2.85 -52.97
N ARG A 53 -19.48 -1.83 -52.18
CA ARG A 53 -18.17 -1.17 -52.24
C ARG A 53 -17.23 -2.19 -51.64
N TRP A 54 -16.44 -2.80 -52.51
CA TRP A 54 -15.14 -3.28 -52.10
C TRP A 54 -14.33 -2.02 -51.82
N GLU A 55 -14.62 -1.36 -50.69
CA GLU A 55 -13.59 -0.61 -50.02
C GLU A 55 -12.50 -1.67 -49.83
N GLN A 56 -11.41 -1.57 -50.60
CA GLN A 56 -10.15 -2.15 -50.22
C GLN A 56 -10.10 -2.04 -48.69
N PHE A 57 -9.92 -3.13 -47.96
CA PHE A 57 -9.47 -3.03 -46.58
C PHE A 57 -8.05 -2.47 -46.68
N SER A 58 -7.92 -1.18 -47.00
CA SER A 58 -6.68 -0.45 -47.21
C SER A 58 -6.14 -0.03 -45.85
N GLY A 59 -6.15 -0.99 -44.94
CA GLY A 59 -5.63 -0.91 -43.60
C GLY A 59 -5.13 -2.29 -43.27
N THR A 60 -3.84 -2.38 -42.92
CA THR A 60 -3.17 -3.60 -42.47
C THR A 60 -3.78 -4.03 -41.12
N GLY A 61 -4.95 -4.67 -41.12
CA GLY A 61 -5.64 -5.01 -39.87
C GLY A 61 -6.94 -5.81 -40.01
N GLY A 62 -6.81 -7.14 -39.97
CA GLY A 62 -7.80 -8.08 -39.39
C GLY A 62 -9.11 -8.35 -40.16
N ILE A 63 -9.25 -9.59 -40.65
CA ILE A 63 -10.54 -10.14 -41.12
C ILE A 63 -11.43 -10.41 -39.90
N VAL A 64 -12.56 -9.71 -39.77
CA VAL A 64 -13.65 -10.13 -38.88
C VAL A 64 -14.30 -11.38 -39.48
N LYS A 65 -13.84 -12.57 -39.08
CA LYS A 65 -14.63 -13.79 -39.31
C LYS A 65 -15.77 -13.80 -38.31
N VAL A 66 -16.97 -13.42 -38.73
CA VAL A 66 -18.18 -13.69 -37.96
C VAL A 66 -18.43 -15.20 -38.03
N ALA A 67 -18.09 -15.93 -36.98
CA ALA A 67 -18.50 -17.34 -36.87
C ALA A 67 -20.04 -17.41 -36.74
N PRO A 68 -20.73 -18.32 -37.44
CA PRO A 68 -22.16 -18.55 -37.22
C PRO A 68 -22.39 -18.88 -35.74
N GLY A 69 -23.18 -18.05 -35.02
CA GLY A 69 -23.46 -18.21 -33.59
C GLY A 69 -22.69 -17.31 -32.64
N SER A 70 -21.80 -16.43 -33.11
CA SER A 70 -21.17 -15.38 -32.27
C SER A 70 -20.96 -14.09 -33.07
N PRO A 71 -22.01 -13.25 -33.20
CA PRO A 71 -22.01 -12.11 -34.12
C PRO A 71 -20.99 -11.01 -33.82
N ASN A 72 -20.28 -11.07 -32.68
CA ASN A 72 -19.46 -9.96 -32.16
C ASN A 72 -18.02 -10.38 -31.78
N ALA A 73 -17.52 -11.54 -32.23
CA ALA A 73 -16.19 -12.01 -31.87
C ALA A 73 -15.15 -11.71 -32.96
N ILE A 74 -14.07 -11.00 -32.60
CA ILE A 74 -12.85 -10.91 -33.42
C ILE A 74 -12.07 -12.21 -33.17
N SER A 75 -12.12 -13.15 -34.12
CA SER A 75 -11.46 -14.46 -33.96
C SER A 75 -9.98 -14.45 -34.37
N ASN A 76 -9.52 -13.42 -35.09
CA ASN A 76 -8.13 -13.27 -35.53
C ASN A 76 -7.82 -11.78 -35.79
N GLY A 77 -6.99 -11.18 -34.95
CA GLY A 77 -6.61 -9.75 -35.04
C GLY A 77 -6.13 -9.21 -33.69
N THR A 78 -5.39 -8.11 -33.71
CA THR A 78 -5.02 -7.36 -32.50
C THR A 78 -6.20 -6.51 -32.06
N VAL A 79 -6.64 -6.67 -30.81
CA VAL A 79 -7.56 -5.71 -30.19
C VAL A 79 -6.71 -4.61 -29.57
N ASP A 80 -6.96 -3.37 -29.96
CA ASP A 80 -6.35 -2.22 -29.30
C ASP A 80 -7.04 -1.97 -27.95
N LEU A 81 -6.42 -2.50 -26.89
CA LEU A 81 -6.85 -2.35 -25.50
C LEU A 81 -6.49 -0.99 -24.91
N SER A 82 -5.70 -0.16 -25.61
CA SER A 82 -5.36 1.20 -25.17
C SER A 82 -6.43 2.23 -25.54
N SER A 83 -7.36 1.87 -26.44
CA SER A 83 -8.47 2.72 -26.85
C SER A 83 -9.67 2.62 -25.92
N THR A 84 -10.10 3.77 -25.37
CA THR A 84 -11.32 3.89 -24.53
C THR A 84 -12.62 3.67 -25.29
N THR A 85 -12.59 3.60 -26.62
CA THR A 85 -13.77 3.29 -27.45
C THR A 85 -13.94 1.79 -27.69
N ASN A 86 -12.85 1.01 -27.63
CA ASN A 86 -12.87 -0.45 -27.79
C ASN A 86 -13.13 -1.16 -26.47
N VAL A 87 -12.66 -0.58 -25.37
CA VAL A 87 -12.92 -1.04 -24.00
C VAL A 87 -13.59 0.12 -23.24
N SER A 88 -14.92 0.14 -23.26
CA SER A 88 -15.72 1.23 -22.67
C SER A 88 -16.01 1.06 -21.17
N ASN A 89 -15.64 -0.09 -20.60
CA ASN A 89 -15.81 -0.46 -19.20
C ASN A 89 -14.52 -1.12 -18.66
N THR A 90 -14.57 -1.73 -17.48
CA THR A 90 -13.41 -2.44 -16.93
C THR A 90 -13.10 -3.73 -17.71
N LEU A 91 -11.81 -3.98 -17.96
CA LEU A 91 -11.35 -5.27 -18.47
C LEU A 91 -11.31 -6.30 -17.32
N ALA A 92 -11.96 -7.45 -17.51
CA ALA A 92 -12.00 -8.50 -16.49
C ALA A 92 -10.59 -9.02 -16.14
N THR A 93 -10.35 -9.37 -14.88
CA THR A 93 -9.05 -9.83 -14.35
C THR A 93 -8.43 -10.97 -15.16
N THR A 94 -9.24 -11.95 -15.58
CA THR A 94 -8.83 -13.08 -16.44
C THR A 94 -8.21 -12.63 -17.77
N ASN A 95 -8.64 -11.49 -18.30
CA ASN A 95 -8.22 -10.97 -19.60
C ASN A 95 -7.24 -9.78 -19.47
N GLY A 96 -7.14 -9.17 -18.29
CA GLY A 96 -6.38 -7.94 -18.04
C GLY A 96 -4.90 -8.12 -17.76
N GLY A 97 -4.32 -9.29 -18.09
CA GLY A 97 -2.88 -9.53 -17.89
C GLY A 97 -2.46 -9.64 -16.42
N THR A 98 -3.40 -9.77 -15.48
CA THR A 98 -3.09 -9.93 -14.05
C THR A 98 -2.49 -11.30 -13.71
N GLY A 99 -2.60 -12.27 -14.63
CA GLY A 99 -2.16 -13.65 -14.42
C GLY A 99 -3.07 -14.46 -13.49
N THR A 100 -4.23 -13.91 -13.10
CA THR A 100 -5.21 -14.59 -12.23
C THR A 100 -6.64 -14.38 -12.75
N ASN A 101 -7.55 -15.29 -12.37
CA ASN A 101 -8.97 -15.14 -12.70
C ASN A 101 -9.69 -14.15 -11.78
N SER A 102 -9.15 -13.91 -10.59
CA SER A 102 -9.67 -12.99 -9.58
C SER A 102 -8.53 -12.52 -8.69
N LEU A 103 -8.63 -11.30 -8.16
CA LEU A 103 -7.68 -10.84 -7.14
C LEU A 103 -7.95 -11.56 -5.81
N PRO A 104 -6.90 -12.03 -5.10
CA PRO A 104 -7.07 -12.56 -3.76
C PRO A 104 -7.71 -11.51 -2.84
N SER A 105 -8.76 -11.91 -2.12
CA SER A 105 -9.48 -11.01 -1.23
C SER A 105 -8.66 -10.67 0.02
N ASN A 106 -8.72 -9.41 0.44
CA ASN A 106 -8.13 -8.89 1.68
C ASN A 106 -6.60 -9.09 1.82
N GLN A 107 -5.89 -9.22 0.70
CA GLN A 107 -4.45 -9.46 0.67
C GLN A 107 -3.72 -8.28 0.05
N ILE A 108 -2.40 -8.22 0.29
CA ILE A 108 -1.52 -7.27 -0.39
C ILE A 108 -1.14 -7.88 -1.74
N LEU A 109 -1.26 -7.12 -2.81
CA LEU A 109 -0.92 -7.56 -4.16
C LEU A 109 0.48 -7.09 -4.53
N ILE A 110 1.31 -7.99 -5.05
CA ILE A 110 2.68 -7.75 -5.47
C ILE A 110 2.98 -8.43 -6.80
N GLY A 111 4.03 -8.01 -7.51
CA GLY A 111 4.51 -8.73 -8.67
C GLY A 111 4.99 -10.14 -8.31
N ASN A 112 4.72 -11.12 -9.17
CA ASN A 112 5.34 -12.44 -9.04
C ASN A 112 6.85 -12.36 -9.33
N ALA A 113 7.60 -13.38 -8.92
CA ALA A 113 9.04 -13.44 -9.16
C ALA A 113 9.43 -13.32 -10.64
N GLY A 114 8.54 -13.68 -11.57
CA GLY A 114 8.75 -13.56 -13.01
C GLY A 114 8.44 -12.18 -13.61
N GLY A 115 7.86 -11.24 -12.85
CA GLY A 115 7.49 -9.91 -13.33
C GLY A 115 6.37 -9.87 -14.38
N THR A 116 5.61 -10.95 -14.52
CA THR A 116 4.59 -11.13 -15.57
C THR A 116 3.16 -11.18 -15.05
N ALA A 117 3.00 -11.34 -13.74
CA ALA A 117 1.70 -11.47 -13.10
C ALA A 117 1.74 -10.81 -11.71
N ILE A 118 0.56 -10.60 -11.14
CA ILE A 118 0.44 -10.27 -9.72
C ILE A 118 0.17 -11.53 -8.91
N THR A 119 0.61 -11.51 -7.66
CA THR A 119 0.32 -12.54 -6.66
C THR A 119 -0.07 -11.86 -5.34
N GLY A 120 -0.84 -12.57 -4.51
CA GLY A 120 -1.14 -12.13 -3.16
C GLY A 120 -0.01 -12.51 -2.20
N LEU A 121 0.45 -11.56 -1.39
CA LEU A 121 1.06 -11.85 -0.09
C LEU A 121 -0.10 -12.18 0.86
N GLY A 122 -0.03 -13.37 1.48
CA GLY A 122 -0.98 -13.82 2.49
C GLY A 122 -1.35 -12.73 3.50
N ASN A 123 -2.51 -12.86 4.14
CA ASN A 123 -2.92 -11.91 5.19
C ASN A 123 -1.82 -11.78 6.25
N LEU A 124 -1.41 -10.54 6.52
CA LEU A 124 -0.48 -10.25 7.61
C LEU A 124 -1.10 -10.66 8.94
N THR A 125 -0.31 -11.31 9.80
CA THR A 125 -0.74 -11.64 11.17
C THR A 125 -0.44 -10.49 12.13
N ASN A 126 -0.79 -10.64 13.41
CA ASN A 126 -0.68 -9.60 14.44
C ASN A 126 0.69 -8.90 14.45
N GLY A 127 0.69 -7.58 14.28
CA GLY A 127 1.87 -6.72 14.28
C GLY A 127 2.88 -6.99 13.17
N GLN A 128 2.52 -7.76 12.13
CA GLN A 128 3.39 -7.96 10.98
C GLN A 128 3.36 -6.74 10.04
N LEU A 129 4.52 -6.45 9.47
CA LEU A 129 4.77 -5.46 8.43
C LEU A 129 5.48 -6.15 7.25
N LEU A 130 5.43 -5.54 6.07
CA LEU A 130 6.30 -5.95 4.97
C LEU A 130 7.67 -5.29 5.13
N ILE A 131 8.71 -6.10 5.27
CA ILE A 131 10.09 -5.67 5.45
C ILE A 131 10.89 -6.10 4.22
N GLY A 132 11.55 -5.15 3.58
CA GLY A 132 12.46 -5.45 2.47
C GLY A 132 13.68 -6.21 2.99
N ASP A 133 13.97 -7.35 2.38
CA ASP A 133 15.10 -8.23 2.70
C ASP A 133 16.19 -8.22 1.62
N GLY A 134 15.93 -7.58 0.48
CA GLY A 134 16.84 -7.49 -0.66
C GLY A 134 16.66 -8.61 -1.69
N ASP A 135 15.79 -9.59 -1.43
CA ASP A 135 15.60 -10.78 -2.28
C ASP A 135 14.15 -10.87 -2.79
N GLY A 136 13.85 -10.05 -3.81
CA GLY A 136 12.58 -10.13 -4.52
C GLY A 136 11.37 -9.64 -3.70
N ILE A 137 10.60 -10.56 -3.12
CA ILE A 137 9.33 -10.26 -2.44
C ILE A 137 9.60 -9.85 -0.99
N PRO A 138 9.10 -8.70 -0.50
CA PRO A 138 9.24 -8.32 0.90
C PRO A 138 8.72 -9.39 1.86
N THR A 139 9.47 -9.64 2.93
CA THR A 139 9.10 -10.61 3.96
C THR A 139 8.12 -9.99 4.95
N ALA A 140 7.04 -10.70 5.26
CA ALA A 140 6.15 -10.35 6.37
C ALA A 140 6.86 -10.68 7.70
N ALA A 141 7.06 -9.67 8.55
CA ALA A 141 7.74 -9.83 9.84
C ALA A 141 7.28 -8.80 10.87
N THR A 142 7.44 -9.11 12.16
CA THR A 142 7.22 -8.18 13.26
C THR A 142 8.47 -7.38 13.59
N LEU A 143 8.31 -6.20 14.19
CA LEU A 143 9.44 -5.51 14.82
C LEU A 143 9.87 -6.24 16.09
N THR A 144 11.19 -6.37 16.28
CA THR A 144 11.79 -6.99 17.46
C THR A 144 12.35 -5.91 18.38
N ALA A 145 12.07 -6.02 19.67
CA ALA A 145 12.57 -5.09 20.66
C ALA A 145 14.09 -5.21 20.82
N GLY A 146 14.77 -4.06 20.78
CA GLY A 146 16.17 -3.93 21.21
C GLY A 146 16.27 -3.57 22.69
N SER A 147 17.51 -3.41 23.19
CA SER A 147 17.74 -2.93 24.55
C SER A 147 17.11 -1.54 24.75
N GLY A 148 16.47 -1.32 25.89
CA GLY A 148 15.85 -0.03 26.21
C GLY A 148 14.47 0.18 25.58
N ILE A 149 13.98 -0.74 24.76
CA ILE A 149 12.69 -0.63 24.06
C ILE A 149 11.83 -1.84 24.38
N THR A 150 10.53 -1.61 24.55
CA THR A 150 9.50 -2.64 24.56
C THR A 150 8.65 -2.49 23.31
N ILE A 151 8.48 -3.58 22.56
CA ILE A 151 7.58 -3.65 21.41
C ILE A 151 6.48 -4.65 21.73
N THR A 152 5.23 -4.20 21.71
CA THR A 152 4.04 -5.05 21.87
C THR A 152 3.30 -5.13 20.55
N ASN A 153 3.43 -6.27 19.87
CA ASN A 153 2.78 -6.56 18.60
C ASN A 153 1.35 -7.08 18.88
N GLY A 154 0.34 -6.42 18.32
CA GLY A 154 -1.07 -6.77 18.47
C GLY A 154 -1.81 -6.83 17.14
N ALA A 155 -3.05 -7.30 17.17
CA ALA A 155 -3.91 -7.25 15.98
C ALA A 155 -4.17 -5.77 15.61
N GLY A 156 -3.70 -5.35 14.43
CA GLY A 156 -3.85 -3.97 13.96
C GLY A 156 -3.04 -2.92 14.72
N THR A 157 -2.15 -3.32 15.63
CA THR A 157 -1.35 -2.39 16.44
C THR A 157 0.08 -2.86 16.62
N ILE A 158 0.99 -1.89 16.75
CA ILE A 158 2.34 -2.08 17.26
C ILE A 158 2.56 -0.94 18.27
N THR A 159 2.67 -1.29 19.55
CA THR A 159 2.98 -0.31 20.59
C THR A 159 4.47 -0.35 20.88
N ILE A 160 5.11 0.82 20.82
CA ILE A 160 6.53 1.00 21.10
C ILE A 160 6.67 1.89 22.33
N ALA A 161 7.42 1.43 23.33
CA ALA A 161 7.68 2.14 24.57
C ALA A 161 9.16 2.07 24.95
N SER A 162 9.67 3.09 25.64
CA SER A 162 10.95 2.99 26.34
C SER A 162 10.77 2.14 27.59
N ASN A 163 11.70 1.22 27.85
CA ASN A 163 11.88 0.59 29.16
C ASN A 163 13.20 1.01 29.84
N ILE A 164 13.88 2.02 29.29
CA ILE A 164 14.91 2.75 30.02
C ILE A 164 14.19 3.63 31.03
N ASN A 165 14.43 3.35 32.31
CA ASN A 165 14.19 4.32 33.35
C ASN A 165 15.15 5.48 33.11
N ALA A 166 14.68 6.56 32.48
CA ALA A 166 15.46 7.79 32.48
C ALA A 166 15.68 8.16 33.95
N THR A 167 16.93 8.34 34.37
CA THR A 167 17.24 8.80 35.73
C THR A 167 16.42 10.06 35.99
N GLN A 168 15.36 9.93 36.79
CA GLN A 168 14.50 11.06 37.09
C GLN A 168 15.33 11.99 37.99
N LEU A 169 15.44 13.26 37.59
CA LEU A 169 16.08 14.30 38.38
C LEU A 169 15.00 15.24 38.90
N GLY A 170 14.92 15.39 40.21
CA GLY A 170 14.03 16.34 40.87
C GLY A 170 14.81 17.26 41.78
N VAL A 171 14.55 18.57 41.77
CA VAL A 171 15.18 19.50 42.71
C VAL A 171 14.13 20.03 43.68
N THR A 172 14.40 19.86 44.98
CA THR A 172 13.66 20.55 46.04
C THR A 172 14.57 21.61 46.65
N THR A 173 14.05 22.81 46.86
CA THR A 173 14.71 23.84 47.66
C THR A 173 13.81 24.17 48.85
N THR A 174 14.29 23.96 50.07
CA THR A 174 13.59 24.43 51.28
C THR A 174 14.34 25.65 51.84
N THR A 175 13.59 26.67 52.26
CA THR A 175 14.13 27.91 52.87
C THR A 175 13.89 27.97 54.37
N ASP A 176 13.44 26.87 54.95
CA ASP A 176 12.93 26.82 56.32
C ASP A 176 14.06 26.49 57.31
N PHE A 177 15.16 27.23 57.27
CA PHE A 177 16.19 27.10 58.31
C PHE A 177 15.66 27.61 59.65
N VAL A 178 15.71 26.77 60.68
CA VAL A 178 15.27 27.14 62.04
C VAL A 178 16.47 27.09 62.98
N ALA A 179 16.63 28.13 63.79
CA ALA A 179 17.76 28.24 64.71
C ALA A 179 17.73 27.07 65.70
N GLY A 180 18.85 26.35 65.83
CA GLY A 180 18.92 25.18 66.71
C GLY A 180 18.35 23.88 66.13
N GLN A 181 17.76 23.88 64.93
CA GLN A 181 17.25 22.66 64.29
C GLN A 181 18.36 21.94 63.53
N GLN A 182 18.59 20.68 63.88
CA GLN A 182 19.60 19.83 63.25
C GLN A 182 19.03 18.87 62.20
N ASN A 183 17.73 18.58 62.26
CA ASN A 183 17.06 17.62 61.39
C ASN A 183 16.03 18.33 60.52
N TYR A 184 16.16 18.16 59.21
CA TYR A 184 15.24 18.72 58.22
C TYR A 184 14.62 17.59 57.40
N THR A 185 13.31 17.63 57.25
CA THR A 185 12.60 16.74 56.32
C THR A 185 12.45 17.46 55.00
N VAL A 186 12.85 16.80 53.92
CA VAL A 186 12.68 17.30 52.55
C VAL A 186 11.77 16.36 51.79
N THR A 187 10.80 16.95 51.07
CA THR A 187 9.87 16.20 50.22
C THR A 187 10.31 16.34 48.76
N PRO A 188 10.21 15.29 47.94
CA PRO A 188 10.47 15.38 46.51
C PRO A 188 9.56 16.40 45.82
N PRO A 189 9.98 16.97 44.67
CA PRO A 189 9.12 17.84 43.89
C PRO A 189 7.93 17.07 43.32
N THR A 190 6.84 17.78 43.01
CA THR A 190 5.64 17.20 42.42
C THR A 190 5.96 16.42 41.14
N GLY A 191 5.48 15.19 41.04
CA GLY A 191 5.76 14.29 39.90
C GLY A 191 7.04 13.47 40.04
N PHE A 192 7.81 13.66 41.13
CA PHE A 192 8.91 12.79 41.50
C PHE A 192 8.47 11.77 42.56
N THR A 193 8.62 10.48 42.28
CA THR A 193 8.29 9.40 43.24
C THR A 193 9.57 8.71 43.66
N PRO A 194 10.13 8.98 44.86
CA PRO A 194 11.37 8.37 45.30
C PRO A 194 11.16 6.87 45.59
N SER A 195 12.28 6.13 45.54
CA SER A 195 12.38 4.72 45.88
C SER A 195 13.43 4.55 46.99
N SER A 196 13.50 3.36 47.59
CA SER A 196 14.55 3.05 48.56
C SER A 196 15.97 3.09 47.98
N ASN A 197 16.11 3.09 46.64
CA ASN A 197 17.38 3.18 45.94
C ASN A 197 17.70 4.60 45.44
N SER A 198 16.84 5.58 45.76
CA SER A 198 17.06 6.96 45.35
C SER A 198 18.30 7.53 46.02
N ARG A 199 19.07 8.30 45.26
CA ARG A 199 20.25 9.00 45.76
C ARG A 199 19.93 10.47 45.88
N LEU A 200 20.53 11.12 46.88
CA LEU A 200 20.41 12.54 47.08
C LEU A 200 21.78 13.20 46.92
N LEU A 201 21.80 14.30 46.19
CA LEU A 201 22.87 15.28 46.29
C LEU A 201 22.33 16.49 47.04
N VAL A 202 22.88 16.74 48.22
CA VAL A 202 22.42 17.80 49.13
C VAL A 202 23.43 18.94 49.14
N THR A 203 22.95 20.16 48.95
CA THR A 203 23.72 21.38 49.14
C THR A 203 23.05 22.25 50.19
N VAL A 204 23.82 22.66 51.20
CA VAL A 204 23.32 23.40 52.35
C VAL A 204 24.10 24.69 52.49
N ARG A 205 23.39 25.82 52.51
CA ARG A 205 23.96 27.17 52.68
C ARG A 205 23.11 27.98 53.65
N ASP A 206 23.75 28.77 54.52
CA ASP A 206 23.04 29.77 55.33
C ASP A 206 22.73 31.05 54.54
N ALA A 207 22.16 32.05 55.22
CA ALA A 207 21.86 33.38 54.68
C ALA A 207 23.10 34.15 54.19
N ASN A 208 24.29 33.80 54.69
CA ASN A 208 25.57 34.40 54.35
C ASN A 208 26.34 33.56 53.30
N ASP A 209 25.69 32.54 52.71
CA ASP A 209 26.26 31.55 51.78
C ASP A 209 27.39 30.69 52.36
N ASN A 210 27.53 30.60 53.69
CA ASN A 210 28.45 29.65 54.32
C ASN A 210 27.95 28.21 54.11
N GLY A 211 28.86 27.31 53.75
CA GLY A 211 28.55 25.91 53.52
C GLY A 211 28.48 25.09 54.82
N PHE A 212 27.46 24.23 54.92
CA PHE A 212 27.32 23.28 56.03
C PHE A 212 27.52 21.85 55.54
N ILE A 213 28.06 21.01 56.41
CA ILE A 213 28.12 19.57 56.15
C ILE A 213 26.78 18.95 56.54
N ALA A 214 26.19 18.23 55.60
CA ALA A 214 24.94 17.53 55.77
C ALA A 214 25.13 16.03 55.57
N THR A 215 24.50 15.24 56.44
CA THR A 215 24.41 13.79 56.30
C THR A 215 22.96 13.42 56.01
N VAL A 216 22.74 12.57 55.02
CA VAL A 216 21.41 12.00 54.77
C VAL A 216 21.22 10.84 55.74
N ASN A 217 20.30 10.99 56.69
CA ASN A 217 20.04 9.95 57.70
C ASN A 217 19.15 8.84 57.12
N THR A 218 18.10 9.22 56.41
CA THR A 218 17.11 8.29 55.84
C THR A 218 16.57 8.83 54.53
N VAL A 219 16.36 7.92 53.57
CA VAL A 219 15.59 8.16 52.34
C VAL A 219 14.45 7.16 52.33
N THR A 220 13.22 7.65 52.24
CA THR A 220 12.00 6.83 52.19
C THR A 220 11.34 6.99 50.82
N ALA A 221 10.24 6.26 50.60
CA ALA A 221 9.42 6.41 49.40
C ALA A 221 8.61 7.71 49.34
N THR A 222 8.70 8.58 50.36
CA THR A 222 7.93 9.83 50.44
C THR A 222 8.76 11.05 50.78
N ASP A 223 9.88 10.88 51.49
CA ASP A 223 10.70 11.98 52.00
C ASP A 223 12.13 11.52 52.30
N ALA A 224 12.95 12.46 52.74
CA ALA A 224 14.26 12.18 53.29
C ALA A 224 14.53 13.09 54.48
N THR A 225 15.24 12.56 55.46
CA THR A 225 15.68 13.33 56.62
C THR A 225 17.16 13.63 56.50
N ILE A 226 17.51 14.91 56.59
CA ILE A 226 18.87 15.43 56.51
C ILE A 226 19.28 15.93 57.89
N HIS A 227 20.45 15.47 58.36
CA HIS A 227 21.08 15.95 59.58
C HIS A 227 22.22 16.92 59.26
N LEU A 228 22.23 18.10 59.88
CA LEU A 228 23.29 19.08 59.73
C LEU A 228 24.30 18.99 60.86
N SER A 229 25.58 18.91 60.51
CA SER A 229 26.70 18.97 61.46
C SER A 229 27.18 20.41 61.56
N GLY A 230 26.83 21.09 62.65
CA GLY A 230 27.03 22.54 62.85
C GLY A 230 25.70 23.29 62.83
N ILE A 231 25.37 23.97 63.93
CA ILE A 231 24.09 24.66 64.12
C ILE A 231 24.17 26.02 63.41
N PRO A 232 23.20 26.40 62.55
CA PRO A 232 23.10 27.78 62.10
C PRO A 232 22.93 28.70 63.31
N GLN A 233 23.75 29.76 63.47
CA GLN A 233 23.51 30.72 64.55
C GLN A 233 22.19 31.46 64.28
N ALA A 234 21.58 32.04 65.31
CA ALA A 234 20.28 32.71 65.19
C ALA A 234 20.25 33.87 64.17
N GLY A 235 21.41 34.41 63.77
CA GLY A 235 21.54 35.42 62.70
C GLY A 235 21.64 34.83 61.28
N ASP A 236 21.91 33.53 61.14
CA ASP A 236 22.23 32.86 59.88
C ASP A 236 20.99 32.24 59.20
N VAL A 237 19.85 32.22 59.90
CA VAL A 237 18.66 31.47 59.49
C VAL A 237 17.79 32.19 58.45
N ALA A 238 17.76 33.52 58.46
CA ALA A 238 16.91 34.29 57.55
C ALA A 238 17.48 34.31 56.12
N GLY A 239 17.06 33.36 55.28
CA GLY A 239 17.51 33.21 53.90
C GLY A 239 18.41 31.99 53.64
N GLY A 240 18.65 31.15 54.65
CA GLY A 240 19.30 29.85 54.47
C GLY A 240 18.47 28.91 53.60
N ARG A 241 19.13 27.96 52.93
CA ARG A 241 18.49 27.01 52.00
C ARG A 241 19.12 25.62 52.01
N ILE A 242 18.27 24.61 51.91
CA ILE A 242 18.66 23.23 51.60
C ILE A 242 18.19 22.95 50.18
N ILE A 243 19.14 22.68 49.28
CA ILE A 243 18.87 22.27 47.92
C ILE A 243 19.15 20.77 47.84
N VAL A 244 18.16 20.00 47.40
CA VAL A 244 18.23 18.55 47.30
C VAL A 244 17.91 18.15 45.89
N LEU A 245 18.89 17.54 45.22
CA LEU A 245 18.68 16.85 43.96
C LEU A 245 18.37 15.38 44.27
N TRP A 246 17.13 15.00 43.99
CA TRP A 246 16.63 13.65 44.02
C TRP A 246 16.98 12.94 42.72
N GLN A 247 17.53 11.74 42.83
CA GLN A 247 17.90 10.90 41.69
C GLN A 247 17.30 9.51 41.86
N ASN A 248 16.44 9.10 40.93
CA ASN A 248 15.96 7.73 40.83
C ASN A 248 16.81 6.94 39.82
N PRO A 249 17.15 5.67 40.11
CA PRO A 249 17.72 4.78 39.11
C PRO A 249 16.77 4.48 37.95
#